data_AF-A0A957MDA1-F1
#
_entry.id   AF-A0A957MDA1-F1
#
_cell.length_a   1.000
_cell.length_b   1.000
_cell.length_c   1.000
_cell.angle_alpha   90.00
_cell.angle_beta   90.00
_cell.angle_gamma   90.00
#
_symmetry.space_group_name_H-M   'P 1'
#
loop_
_entity.id
_entity.type
_entity.pdbx_description
1 polymer ?
#
loop_
_entity_poly.entity_id
_entity_poly.type
_entity_poly.pdbx_seq_one_letter_code
_entity_poly.pdbx_strand_id
1 'polypeptide(L)'
;MTANYNVLVRLVAPDGSEIWRDEGWPWGAPTSEWPVREVRPDGHTLAIPADAAPGIYQLVLSFYDPATLEPLPAVTVRDGQALPAGAQSVALVQVGDAPVLPVLDTIWRFGDVAQLTGAQVPAQARSGDEIDVQLQWGTLLTPNTDYTAFVHVINDAAELVAQQDQPPLGGFAPTHT
;
A
#
# COMPACT_ATOMS: atom_id res chain seq x y z
N MET A 1 19.75 6.04 26.63
CA MET A 1 18.33 6.27 26.97
C MET A 1 17.99 5.38 28.16
N THR A 2 17.08 5.80 29.05
CA THR A 2 16.63 4.96 30.18
C THR A 2 15.30 4.24 29.92
N ALA A 3 14.56 4.64 28.88
CA ALA A 3 13.33 4.00 28.44
C ALA A 3 13.59 2.88 27.42
N ASN A 4 12.75 1.84 27.46
CA ASN A 4 12.72 0.76 26.49
C ASN A 4 11.48 0.86 25.62
N TYR A 5 11.68 0.90 24.30
CA TYR A 5 10.61 0.99 23.32
C TYR A 5 10.35 -0.38 22.67
N ASN A 6 9.10 -0.58 22.28
CA ASN A 6 8.70 -1.75 21.50
C ASN A 6 8.55 -1.36 20.02
N VAL A 7 8.79 -2.34 19.15
CA VAL A 7 8.32 -2.31 17.77
C VAL A 7 7.00 -3.07 17.67
N LEU A 8 6.07 -2.56 16.88
CA LEU A 8 4.86 -3.23 16.43
C LEU A 8 4.91 -3.31 14.91
N VAL A 9 4.88 -4.53 14.37
CA VAL A 9 4.83 -4.79 12.93
C VAL A 9 3.52 -5.50 12.63
N ARG A 10 2.81 -5.03 11.62
CA ARG A 10 1.49 -5.55 11.23
C ARG A 10 1.39 -5.69 9.73
N LEU A 11 0.63 -6.70 9.30
CA LEU A 11 0.17 -6.82 7.92
C LEU A 11 -1.32 -6.49 7.87
N VAL A 12 -1.64 -5.37 7.21
CA VAL A 12 -2.96 -4.72 7.27
C VAL A 12 -3.61 -4.74 5.88
N ALA A 13 -4.89 -5.09 5.80
CA ALA A 13 -5.68 -5.09 4.58
C ALA A 13 -6.25 -3.68 4.27
N PRO A 14 -6.78 -3.44 3.05
CA PRO A 14 -7.40 -2.17 2.70
C PRO A 14 -8.58 -1.75 3.58
N ASP A 15 -9.30 -2.72 4.16
CA ASP A 15 -10.41 -2.45 5.09
C ASP A 15 -9.95 -2.17 6.53
N GLY A 16 -8.63 -2.17 6.77
CA GLY A 16 -8.01 -1.96 8.08
C GLY A 16 -7.88 -3.21 8.94
N SER A 17 -8.33 -4.38 8.46
CA SER A 17 -8.16 -5.64 9.20
C SER A 17 -6.70 -6.07 9.27
N GLU A 18 -6.29 -6.61 10.41
CA GLU A 18 -4.95 -7.15 10.64
C GLU A 18 -4.96 -8.67 10.44
N ILE A 19 -4.16 -9.18 9.51
CA ILE A 19 -4.05 -10.63 9.27
C ILE A 19 -2.80 -11.24 9.92
N TRP A 20 -1.86 -10.40 10.31
CA TRP A 20 -0.65 -10.80 11.02
C TRP A 20 -0.12 -9.65 11.86
N ARG A 21 0.48 -9.99 13.01
CA ARG A 21 1.02 -9.06 13.99
C ARG A 21 2.20 -9.68 14.73
N ASP A 22 3.21 -8.85 14.98
CA ASP A 22 4.30 -9.16 15.89
C ASP A 22 4.68 -7.91 16.69
N GLU A 23 4.97 -8.09 17.97
CA GLU A 23 5.32 -6.99 18.85
C GLU A 23 6.28 -7.41 19.95
N GLY A 24 7.18 -6.49 20.31
CA GLY A 24 8.12 -6.71 21.38
C GLY A 24 9.34 -5.82 21.25
N TRP A 25 10.42 -6.25 21.88
CA TRP A 25 11.69 -5.57 21.70
C TRP A 25 12.18 -5.76 20.27
N PRO A 26 12.54 -4.66 19.59
CA PRO A 26 13.13 -4.80 18.27
C PRO A 26 14.40 -5.65 18.41
N TRP A 27 14.68 -6.50 17.41
CA TRP A 27 15.77 -7.49 17.34
C TRP A 27 15.97 -8.34 18.62
N GLY A 28 14.96 -8.41 19.49
CA GLY A 28 14.97 -9.17 20.74
C GLY A 28 15.74 -8.52 21.91
N ALA A 29 16.09 -7.22 21.85
CA ALA A 29 16.91 -6.56 22.87
C ALA A 29 16.37 -5.19 23.33
N PRO A 30 16.48 -4.84 24.63
CA PRO A 30 15.95 -3.59 25.18
C PRO A 30 16.65 -2.38 24.55
N THR A 31 15.88 -1.38 24.09
CA THR A 31 16.42 -0.18 23.41
C THR A 31 17.35 0.68 24.26
N SER A 32 17.29 0.56 25.60
CA SER A 32 18.21 1.24 26.51
C SER A 32 19.65 0.74 26.41
N GLU A 33 19.84 -0.48 25.92
CA GLU A 33 21.14 -1.15 25.79
C GLU A 33 21.71 -1.10 24.37
N TRP A 34 21.01 -0.43 23.45
CA TRP A 34 21.43 -0.42 22.05
C TRP A 34 22.75 0.32 21.85
N PRO A 35 23.69 -0.28 21.11
CA PRO A 35 24.93 0.37 20.76
C PRO A 35 24.67 1.56 19.82
N VAL A 36 25.34 2.67 20.12
CA VAL A 36 25.22 3.91 19.36
C VAL A 36 25.71 3.70 17.93
N ARG A 37 24.90 4.12 16.94
CA ARG A 37 25.22 4.10 15.50
C ARG A 37 25.47 2.70 14.91
N GLU A 38 25.00 1.64 15.57
CA GLU A 38 25.04 0.32 14.98
C GLU A 38 23.72 -0.01 14.27
N VAL A 39 23.83 -0.67 13.11
CA VAL A 39 22.68 -1.22 12.39
C VAL A 39 22.59 -2.69 12.72
N ARG A 40 21.42 -3.14 13.15
CA ARG A 40 21.17 -4.52 13.55
C ARG A 40 19.97 -5.07 12.79
N PRO A 41 20.03 -6.33 12.33
CA PRO A 41 18.90 -6.95 11.66
C PRO A 41 17.79 -7.24 12.67
N ASP A 42 16.60 -6.75 12.40
CA ASP A 42 15.37 -7.10 13.10
C ASP A 42 14.54 -8.02 12.21
N GLY A 43 14.43 -9.29 12.60
CA GLY A 43 13.88 -10.34 11.77
C GLY A 43 12.48 -10.73 12.21
N HIS A 44 11.50 -10.56 11.32
CA HIS A 44 10.12 -10.98 11.52
C HIS A 44 9.77 -12.12 10.56
N THR A 45 9.20 -13.22 11.07
CA THR A 45 8.68 -14.31 10.24
C THR A 45 7.17 -14.20 10.15
N LEU A 46 6.68 -13.83 8.97
CA LEU A 46 5.26 -13.62 8.72
C LEU A 46 4.62 -14.92 8.20
N ALA A 47 3.77 -15.53 9.01
CA ALA A 47 2.91 -16.63 8.57
C ALA A 47 1.58 -16.04 8.08
N ILE A 48 1.33 -16.12 6.77
CA ILE A 48 0.08 -15.68 6.17
C ILE A 48 -1.01 -16.74 6.46
N PRO A 49 -2.16 -16.35 7.05
CA PRO A 49 -3.27 -17.27 7.25
C PRO A 49 -3.73 -17.91 5.93
N ALA A 50 -4.06 -19.20 5.95
CA ALA A 50 -4.46 -19.93 4.74
C ALA A 50 -5.81 -19.44 4.15
N ASP A 51 -6.61 -18.77 4.96
CA ASP A 51 -7.89 -18.14 4.62
C ASP A 51 -7.76 -16.63 4.34
N ALA A 52 -6.54 -16.07 4.31
CA ALA A 52 -6.33 -14.68 3.95
C ALA A 52 -6.82 -14.43 2.52
N ALA A 53 -7.61 -13.37 2.34
CA ALA A 53 -8.10 -12.97 1.03
C ALA A 53 -6.93 -12.55 0.12
N PRO A 54 -6.92 -12.95 -1.16
CA PRO A 54 -5.92 -12.47 -2.10
C PRO A 54 -6.04 -10.96 -2.30
N GLY A 55 -4.91 -10.27 -2.41
CA GLY A 55 -4.90 -8.82 -2.57
C GLY A 55 -3.63 -8.16 -2.07
N ILE A 56 -3.61 -6.83 -2.12
CA ILE A 56 -2.52 -5.99 -1.63
C ILE A 56 -2.76 -5.66 -0.15
N TYR A 57 -1.75 -5.88 0.67
CA TYR A 57 -1.70 -5.52 2.09
C TYR A 57 -0.56 -4.54 2.34
N GLN A 58 -0.66 -3.71 3.37
CA GLN A 58 0.43 -2.86 3.85
C GLN A 58 1.17 -3.55 4.99
N LEU A 59 2.50 -3.64 4.88
CA LEU A 59 3.37 -3.92 6.02
C LEU A 59 3.60 -2.60 6.75
N VAL A 60 3.08 -2.50 7.97
CA VAL A 60 3.09 -1.25 8.75
C VAL A 60 3.93 -1.43 10.01
N LEU A 61 4.78 -0.47 10.34
CA LEU A 61 5.68 -0.49 11.49
C LEU A 61 5.45 0.73 12.39
N SER A 62 5.42 0.52 13.70
CA SER A 62 5.44 1.59 14.71
C SER A 62 6.47 1.28 15.78
N PHE A 63 7.23 2.30 16.19
CA PHE A 63 7.96 2.28 17.47
C PHE A 63 7.12 2.99 18.52
N TYR A 64 7.02 2.47 19.74
CA TYR A 64 6.18 3.08 20.79
C TYR A 64 6.73 2.84 22.19
N ASP A 65 6.34 3.70 23.13
CA ASP A 65 6.59 3.49 24.56
C ASP A 65 5.56 2.51 25.13
N PRO A 66 5.96 1.32 25.62
CA PRO A 66 5.02 0.32 26.11
C PRO A 66 4.30 0.72 27.42
N ALA A 67 4.79 1.74 28.14
CA ALA A 67 4.13 2.23 29.35
C ALA A 67 2.99 3.21 29.04
N THR A 68 3.12 4.03 27.99
CA THR A 68 2.11 5.04 27.62
C THR A 68 1.31 4.67 26.37
N LEU A 69 1.79 3.70 25.59
CA LEU A 69 1.31 3.34 24.26
C LEU A 69 1.44 4.46 23.22
N GLU A 70 2.20 5.51 23.52
CA GLU A 70 2.43 6.60 22.58
C GLU A 70 3.49 6.20 21.55
N PRO A 71 3.22 6.41 20.25
CA PRO A 71 4.20 6.15 19.21
C PRO A 71 5.33 7.18 19.24
N LEU A 72 6.55 6.73 18.94
CA LEU A 72 7.67 7.62 18.72
C LEU A 72 7.49 8.39 17.40
N PRO A 73 7.63 9.73 17.41
CA PRO A 73 7.66 10.51 16.18
C PRO A 73 8.85 10.11 15.31
N ALA A 74 8.59 9.91 14.01
CA ALA A 74 9.62 9.63 13.02
C ALA A 74 9.85 10.84 12.11
N VAL A 75 11.07 10.98 11.59
CA VAL A 75 11.44 12.01 10.63
C VAL A 75 12.22 11.41 9.47
N THR A 76 12.17 12.04 8.30
CA THR A 76 13.03 11.69 7.17
C THR A 76 14.48 12.06 7.48
N VAL A 77 15.42 11.17 7.11
CA VAL A 77 16.86 11.43 7.32
C VAL A 77 17.37 12.54 6.37
N ARG A 78 16.77 12.67 5.18
CA ARG A 78 17.24 13.57 4.12
C ARG A 78 17.06 15.04 4.47
N ASP A 79 15.89 15.41 4.99
CA ASP A 79 15.46 16.79 5.19
C ASP A 79 14.79 17.04 6.55
N GLY A 80 14.68 16.02 7.41
CA GLY A 80 14.16 16.17 8.77
C GLY A 80 12.66 16.42 8.85
N GLN A 81 11.92 16.16 7.77
CA GLN A 81 10.46 16.30 7.77
C GLN A 81 9.83 15.28 8.70
N ALA A 82 8.90 15.74 9.53
CA ALA A 82 8.10 14.86 10.37
C ALA A 82 7.22 13.95 9.50
N LEU A 83 7.29 12.65 9.77
CA LEU A 83 6.34 11.69 9.23
C LEU A 83 5.02 11.78 10.01
N PRO A 84 3.90 11.32 9.42
CA PRO A 84 2.64 11.20 10.13
C PRO A 84 2.83 10.47 11.46
N ALA A 85 2.17 10.93 12.52
CA ALA A 85 2.30 10.30 13.83
C ALA A 85 1.77 8.85 13.79
N GLY A 86 2.45 7.93 14.47
CA GLY A 86 2.04 6.54 14.55
C GLY A 86 2.73 5.63 13.54
N ALA A 87 1.97 4.67 13.03
CA ALA A 87 2.50 3.57 12.23
C ALA A 87 2.81 4.02 10.79
N GLN A 88 3.96 3.61 10.28
CA GLN A 88 4.46 3.93 8.94
C GLN A 88 4.30 2.73 8.01
N SER A 89 3.79 2.96 6.79
CA SER A 89 3.79 1.94 5.74
C SER A 89 5.22 1.73 5.25
N VAL A 90 5.71 0.50 5.34
CA VAL A 90 7.08 0.10 4.94
C VAL A 90 7.09 -0.47 3.53
N ALA A 91 6.07 -1.26 3.20
CA ALA A 91 5.95 -1.91 1.90
C ALA A 91 4.51 -2.35 1.62
N LEU A 92 4.20 -2.51 0.34
CA LEU A 92 3.04 -3.27 -0.11
C LEU A 92 3.42 -4.75 -0.29
N VAL A 93 2.54 -5.65 0.12
CA VAL A 93 2.71 -7.09 0.03
C VAL A 93 1.52 -7.68 -0.73
N GLN A 94 1.78 -8.36 -1.83
CA GLN A 94 0.78 -9.15 -2.54
C GLN A 94 0.61 -10.49 -1.84
N VAL A 95 -0.60 -10.76 -1.35
CA VAL A 95 -1.03 -12.08 -0.86
C VAL A 95 -1.83 -12.77 -1.96
N GLY A 96 -1.52 -14.03 -2.23
CA GLY A 96 -2.07 -14.77 -3.37
C GLY A 96 -1.58 -14.24 -4.72
N ASP A 97 -2.18 -14.71 -5.80
CA ASP A 97 -1.84 -14.24 -7.15
C ASP A 97 -2.58 -12.94 -7.49
N ALA A 98 -1.90 -12.04 -8.21
CA ALA A 98 -2.56 -10.91 -8.82
C ALA A 98 -3.56 -11.39 -9.90
N PRO A 99 -4.75 -10.77 -10.03
CA PRO A 99 -5.68 -11.12 -11.09
C PRO A 99 -5.03 -10.95 -12.47
N VAL A 100 -5.11 -11.98 -13.31
CA VAL A 100 -4.69 -11.91 -14.71
C VAL A 100 -5.88 -11.40 -15.53
N LEU A 101 -5.74 -10.20 -16.10
CA LEU A 101 -6.78 -9.61 -16.95
C LEU A 101 -6.54 -9.95 -18.43
N PRO A 102 -7.60 -9.88 -19.27
CA PRO A 102 -7.43 -9.91 -20.72
C PRO A 102 -6.45 -8.83 -21.17
N VAL A 103 -5.43 -9.23 -21.94
CA VAL A 103 -4.45 -8.31 -22.52
C VAL A 103 -5.12 -7.49 -23.61
N LEU A 104 -4.81 -6.19 -23.65
CA LEU A 104 -5.31 -5.30 -24.69
C LEU A 104 -4.56 -5.53 -26.00
N ASP A 105 -5.28 -5.51 -27.13
CA ASP A 105 -4.68 -5.57 -28.47
C ASP A 105 -3.69 -4.41 -28.73
N THR A 106 -3.96 -3.26 -28.12
CA THR A 106 -3.07 -2.10 -28.13
C THR A 106 -2.68 -1.73 -26.71
N ILE A 107 -1.39 -1.82 -26.39
CA ILE A 107 -0.85 -1.33 -25.13
C ILE A 107 -0.74 0.20 -25.20
N TRP A 108 -1.40 0.89 -24.28
CA TRP A 108 -1.36 2.35 -24.20
C TRP A 108 -0.28 2.79 -23.23
N ARG A 109 0.64 3.64 -23.68
CA ARG A 109 1.68 4.24 -22.83
C ARG A 109 1.30 5.66 -22.42
N PHE A 110 1.54 5.97 -21.15
CA PHE A 110 1.29 7.27 -20.54
C PHE A 110 2.62 7.89 -20.14
N GLY A 111 3.23 8.60 -21.09
CA GLY A 111 4.61 9.07 -20.97
C GLY A 111 5.58 7.90 -20.71
N ASP A 112 6.53 8.14 -19.80
CA ASP A 112 7.53 7.16 -19.37
C ASP A 112 7.22 6.54 -18.00
N VAL A 113 5.99 6.71 -17.51
CA VAL A 113 5.59 6.32 -16.15
C VAL A 113 4.87 4.97 -16.16
N ALA A 114 3.85 4.84 -17.00
CA ALA A 114 2.96 3.69 -16.96
C ALA A 114 2.50 3.27 -18.36
N GLN A 115 2.07 2.01 -18.43
CA GLN A 115 1.38 1.45 -19.59
C GLN A 115 0.16 0.65 -19.14
N LEU A 116 -0.95 0.79 -19.85
CA LEU A 116 -2.13 -0.04 -19.66
C LEU A 116 -1.99 -1.28 -20.55
N THR A 117 -1.89 -2.44 -19.91
CA THR A 117 -1.56 -3.72 -20.56
C THR A 117 -2.75 -4.67 -20.66
N GLY A 118 -3.71 -4.54 -19.76
CA GLY A 118 -4.91 -5.37 -19.74
C GLY A 118 -6.08 -4.62 -19.12
N ALA A 119 -7.29 -5.07 -19.43
CA ALA A 119 -8.50 -4.56 -18.81
C ALA A 119 -9.61 -5.63 -18.84
N GLN A 120 -10.47 -5.59 -17.84
CA GLN A 120 -11.73 -6.32 -17.82
C GLN A 120 -12.85 -5.30 -17.66
N VAL A 121 -13.70 -5.19 -18.68
CA VAL A 121 -14.83 -4.27 -18.72
C VAL A 121 -16.07 -5.06 -19.17
N PRO A 122 -17.22 -4.94 -18.47
CA PRO A 122 -18.46 -5.55 -18.92
C PRO A 122 -18.87 -5.01 -20.30
N ALA A 123 -19.23 -5.90 -21.22
CA ALA A 123 -19.65 -5.49 -22.57
C ALA A 123 -21.03 -4.84 -22.61
N GLN A 124 -21.83 -4.98 -21.54
CA GLN A 124 -23.19 -4.46 -21.43
C GLN A 124 -23.46 -4.04 -19.98
N ALA A 125 -24.26 -3.00 -19.82
CA ALA A 125 -24.79 -2.51 -18.55
C ALA A 125 -26.16 -1.87 -18.79
N ARG A 126 -26.99 -1.83 -17.76
CA ARG A 126 -28.30 -1.17 -17.77
C ARG A 126 -28.27 0.05 -16.86
N SER A 127 -29.25 0.93 -17.07
CA SER A 127 -29.46 2.07 -16.16
C SER A 127 -29.73 1.55 -14.74
N GLY A 128 -28.94 2.02 -13.78
CA GLY A 128 -29.00 1.59 -12.38
C GLY A 128 -28.06 0.44 -12.01
N ASP A 129 -27.35 -0.16 -12.97
CA ASP A 129 -26.32 -1.15 -12.67
C ASP A 129 -25.06 -0.48 -12.11
N GLU A 130 -24.44 -1.12 -11.13
CA GLU A 130 -23.02 -0.90 -10.81
C GLU A 130 -22.18 -1.84 -11.69
N ILE A 131 -21.12 -1.32 -12.31
CA ILE A 131 -20.22 -2.11 -13.15
C ILE A 131 -18.82 -2.15 -12.56
N ASP A 132 -18.24 -3.34 -12.54
CA ASP A 132 -16.85 -3.54 -12.13
C ASP A 132 -15.92 -3.39 -13.32
N VAL A 133 -15.11 -2.33 -13.30
CA VAL A 133 -14.03 -2.10 -14.27
C VAL A 133 -12.69 -2.40 -13.60
N GLN A 134 -11.91 -3.29 -14.20
CA GLN A 134 -10.56 -3.61 -13.74
C GLN A 134 -9.53 -3.25 -14.80
N LEU A 135 -8.42 -2.64 -14.38
CA LEU A 135 -7.33 -2.19 -15.23
C LEU A 135 -6.02 -2.81 -14.74
N GLN A 136 -5.22 -3.33 -15.69
CA GLN A 136 -3.90 -3.91 -15.40
C GLN A 136 -2.81 -2.99 -15.95
N TRP A 137 -2.10 -2.37 -15.01
CA TRP A 137 -1.03 -1.42 -15.27
C TRP A 137 0.34 -2.09 -15.21
N GLY A 138 1.22 -1.70 -16.12
CA GLY A 138 2.66 -1.92 -16.00
C GLY A 138 3.36 -0.60 -15.70
N THR A 139 4.29 -0.60 -14.75
CA THR A 139 5.14 0.55 -14.46
C THR A 139 6.39 0.51 -15.34
N LEU A 140 6.77 1.66 -15.89
CA LEU A 140 7.96 1.82 -16.74
C LEU A 140 9.11 2.47 -15.96
N LEU A 141 8.79 3.35 -15.01
CA LEU A 141 9.70 3.97 -14.06
C LEU A 141 9.02 4.08 -12.71
N THR A 142 9.79 4.08 -11.62
CA THR A 142 9.27 4.40 -10.29
C THR A 142 8.87 5.88 -10.26
N PRO A 143 7.57 6.19 -10.09
CA PRO A 143 7.13 7.57 -10.04
C PRO A 143 7.58 8.23 -8.73
N ASN A 144 7.93 9.52 -8.80
CA ASN A 144 8.29 10.33 -7.63
C ASN A 144 7.12 11.21 -7.14
N THR A 145 5.91 10.93 -7.62
CA THR A 145 4.69 11.68 -7.32
C THR A 145 3.51 10.70 -7.37
N ASP A 146 2.46 10.98 -6.59
CA ASP A 146 1.23 10.22 -6.65
C ASP A 146 0.36 10.58 -7.85
N TYR A 147 -0.11 9.55 -8.55
CA TYR A 147 -1.01 9.68 -9.68
C TYR A 147 -2.43 9.23 -9.30
N THR A 148 -3.41 9.92 -9.89
CA THR A 148 -4.82 9.54 -9.84
C THR A 148 -5.20 8.94 -11.19
N ALA A 149 -5.86 7.78 -11.18
CA ALA A 149 -6.44 7.20 -12.39
C ALA A 149 -7.86 7.75 -12.55
N PHE A 150 -8.20 8.16 -13.77
CA PHE A 150 -9.52 8.67 -14.15
C PHE A 150 -10.18 7.64 -15.05
N VAL A 151 -11.33 7.13 -14.65
CA VAL A 151 -12.12 6.18 -15.44
C VAL A 151 -13.49 6.80 -15.68
N HIS A 152 -13.76 7.17 -16.93
CA HIS A 152 -15.02 7.79 -17.33
C HIS A 152 -15.80 6.88 -18.26
N VAL A 153 -17.11 6.78 -18.02
CA VAL A 153 -18.08 6.25 -18.97
C VAL A 153 -18.74 7.46 -19.64
N ILE A 154 -18.65 7.52 -20.97
CA ILE A 154 -19.25 8.60 -21.77
C ILE A 154 -20.25 8.01 -22.77
N ASN A 155 -21.26 8.79 -23.16
CA ASN A 155 -22.19 8.42 -24.23
C ASN A 155 -21.67 8.82 -25.62
N ASP A 156 -22.45 8.53 -26.65
CA ASP A 156 -22.16 8.85 -28.05
C ASP A 156 -22.10 10.36 -28.35
N ALA A 157 -22.79 11.17 -27.55
CA ALA A 157 -22.70 12.63 -27.56
C ALA A 157 -21.46 13.16 -26.81
N ALA A 158 -20.56 12.28 -26.34
CA ALA A 158 -19.41 12.58 -25.50
C ALA A 158 -19.76 13.21 -24.13
N GLU A 159 -20.99 13.00 -23.65
CA GLU A 159 -21.42 13.42 -22.32
C GLU A 159 -21.02 12.39 -21.28
N LEU A 160 -20.64 12.86 -20.08
CA LEU A 160 -20.28 12.01 -18.97
C LEU A 160 -21.51 11.31 -18.37
N VAL A 161 -21.47 9.98 -18.29
CA VAL A 161 -22.51 9.13 -17.69
C VAL A 161 -22.13 8.73 -16.27
N ALA A 162 -20.87 8.33 -16.06
CA ALA A 162 -20.33 7.94 -14.76
C ALA A 162 -18.81 8.17 -14.73
N GLN A 163 -18.26 8.36 -13.54
CA GLN A 163 -16.82 8.48 -13.34
C GLN A 163 -16.36 7.85 -12.03
N GLN A 164 -15.12 7.37 -12.03
CA GLN A 164 -14.39 7.02 -10.83
C GLN A 164 -12.95 7.53 -10.94
N ASP A 165 -12.64 8.52 -10.11
CA ASP A 165 -11.37 9.23 -10.11
C ASP A 165 -10.73 9.03 -8.74
N GLN A 166 -9.71 8.18 -8.68
CA GLN A 166 -9.07 7.86 -7.41
C GLN A 166 -7.61 7.45 -7.60
N PRO A 167 -6.75 7.72 -6.59
CA PRO A 167 -5.48 7.03 -6.49
C PRO A 167 -5.69 5.50 -6.45
N PRO A 168 -4.68 4.70 -6.81
CA PRO A 168 -4.82 3.25 -6.77
C PRO A 168 -5.24 2.75 -5.38
N LEU A 169 -6.21 1.83 -5.38
CA LEU A 169 -6.85 1.32 -4.17
C LEU A 169 -7.32 2.42 -3.19
N GLY A 170 -7.84 3.54 -3.71
CA GLY A 170 -8.33 4.64 -2.88
C GLY A 170 -7.24 5.33 -2.06
N GLY A 171 -5.97 5.23 -2.48
CA GLY A 171 -4.81 5.75 -1.76
C GLY A 171 -4.15 4.76 -0.82
N PHE A 172 -4.69 3.53 -0.70
CA PHE A 172 -4.06 2.46 0.07
C PHE A 172 -2.74 1.97 -0.57
N ALA A 173 -2.61 2.09 -1.88
CA ALA A 173 -1.38 1.78 -2.61
C ALA A 173 -0.93 3.03 -3.39
N PRO A 174 -0.25 3.99 -2.74
CA PRO A 174 0.25 5.18 -3.43
C PRO A 174 1.20 4.77 -4.57
N THR A 175 1.30 5.61 -5.60
CA THR A 175 2.16 5.30 -6.76
C THR A 175 3.60 5.76 -6.57
N HIS A 176 3.88 6.60 -5.56
CA HIS A 176 5.24 6.85 -5.12
C HIS A 176 5.73 5.74 -4.18
N THR A 177 7.05 5.61 -4.09
CA THR A 177 7.75 4.79 -3.09
C THR A 177 8.53 5.66 -2.13
#